data_AF-A0AA41VU21-F1
#
_entry.id   AF-A0AA41VU21-F1
#
_cell.length_a   1.000
_cell.length_b   1.000
_cell.length_c   1.000
_cell.angle_alpha   90.00
_cell.angle_beta   90.00
_cell.angle_gamma   90.00
#
_symmetry.space_group_name_H-M   'P 1'
#
loop_
_entity.id
_entity.type
_entity.pdbx_description
1 polymer ?
#
loop_
_entity_poly.entity_id
_entity_poly.type
_entity_poly.pdbx_seq_one_letter_code
_entity_poly.pdbx_strand_id
1 'polypeptide(L)'
;MGFVSFLPIYLQIVEILFIPTISLLVHWLEERVGFKADFKISFHPGKEIRSILPAGDTSQFIPSKEADIVILEEPEHLNWYHHGRRWTDKFNHFVGVVHTNYLEYIKREKHGALQAFLVKHINSWVTRAYCDKVLRLSAATQDLPKSVICNVHGVNPKFLKVGERVAEERERGQQAFPKGAYFLGKMVWAKGYRELIDLLSKHKNDLEGFKLDVYGNGEDAHEVQSSAKKLDLNLNFLKGRDHADDSLHGYKVFINPSVSDVLCTATAEALAMGKFVICADHPSNEFFRSFPNCLTYKSSEDFVAKVREALDNEPQPLTAEQRYNLSWEAATQRFMEYSELDRILNSSETNNRKSSKTKRNIMKSVSVPNLNEMVDGGLAFAHFCLTGSEILRLATGAIPGTQDFSKQHREDLRLLPPHVENPIYGW
;
A
#
# COMPACT_ATOMS: atom_id res chain seq x y z
N MET A 1 -24.48 4.37 22.84
CA MET A 1 -24.30 3.41 21.73
C MET A 1 -23.50 4.13 20.64
N GLY A 2 -22.17 4.14 20.76
CA GLY A 2 -21.31 4.68 19.71
C GLY A 2 -21.16 3.63 18.62
N PHE A 3 -21.83 3.83 17.50
CA PHE A 3 -21.64 3.00 16.32
C PHE A 3 -20.28 3.39 15.70
N VAL A 4 -19.38 2.40 15.61
CA VAL A 4 -18.12 2.44 14.88
C VAL A 4 -16.96 3.20 15.55
N SER A 5 -16.38 2.60 16.58
CA SER A 5 -14.96 2.78 16.88
C SER A 5 -14.15 2.07 15.79
N PHE A 6 -13.62 2.82 14.82
CA PHE A 6 -12.81 2.26 13.74
C PHE A 6 -11.49 1.63 14.26
N LEU A 7 -11.10 0.57 13.56
CA LEU A 7 -10.02 -0.40 13.75
C LEU A 7 -8.64 0.12 14.20
N PRO A 8 -7.78 -0.79 14.72
CA PRO A 8 -6.34 -0.74 14.54
C PRO A 8 -5.99 -1.23 13.12
N ILE A 9 -5.84 -0.31 12.16
CA ILE A 9 -5.04 -0.59 10.96
C ILE A 9 -3.74 0.17 11.14
N TYR A 10 -2.72 -0.53 11.62
CA TYR A 10 -1.35 -0.04 11.56
C TYR A 10 -0.92 0.01 10.10
N LEU A 11 -1.19 1.13 9.45
CA LEU A 11 -0.41 1.50 8.28
C LEU A 11 1.05 1.62 8.72
N GLN A 12 1.91 1.02 7.93
CA GLN A 12 3.35 1.17 8.02
C GLN A 12 3.69 2.59 7.55
N ILE A 13 3.33 3.60 8.36
CA ILE A 13 3.90 4.94 8.26
C ILE A 13 5.29 4.81 8.88
N VAL A 14 6.22 4.39 8.04
CA VAL A 14 7.64 4.33 8.33
C VAL A 14 8.08 5.74 8.73
N GLU A 15 8.45 5.91 10.00
CA GLU A 15 9.49 6.82 10.51
C GLU A 15 9.50 8.31 10.10
N ILE A 16 8.43 8.87 9.51
CA ILE A 16 8.43 10.30 9.12
C ILE A 16 7.88 11.21 10.23
N LEU A 17 7.35 10.65 11.32
CA LEU A 17 6.77 11.40 12.44
C LEU A 17 7.81 12.23 13.24
N PHE A 18 9.12 12.02 13.03
CA PHE A 18 10.18 12.66 13.82
C PHE A 18 11.33 13.24 13.00
N ILE A 19 11.08 13.67 11.76
CA ILE A 19 12.10 14.37 10.98
C ILE A 19 11.91 15.90 11.14
N PRO A 20 12.77 16.61 11.89
CA PRO A 20 12.49 17.97 12.35
C PRO A 20 12.57 19.03 11.23
N THR A 21 13.04 18.67 10.03
CA THR A 21 13.12 19.59 8.87
C THR A 21 12.90 18.86 7.55
N ILE A 22 12.31 19.55 6.57
CA ILE A 22 12.15 19.05 5.18
C ILE A 22 13.49 18.57 4.61
N SER A 23 14.59 19.27 4.92
CA SER A 23 15.94 18.91 4.47
C SER A 23 16.35 17.50 4.89
N LEU A 24 16.12 17.14 6.15
CA LEU A 24 16.42 15.79 6.65
C LEU A 24 15.54 14.72 6.01
N LEU A 25 14.29 15.05 5.66
CA LEU A 25 13.37 14.11 5.02
C LEU A 25 13.76 13.87 3.56
N VAL A 26 14.17 14.93 2.84
CA VAL A 26 14.75 14.81 1.50
C VAL A 26 16.00 13.94 1.55
N HIS A 27 16.91 14.21 2.49
CA HIS A 27 18.15 13.42 2.62
C HIS A 27 17.87 11.94 2.91
N TRP A 28 17.01 11.65 3.90
CA TRP A 28 16.58 10.30 4.23
C TRP A 28 15.95 9.58 3.02
N LEU A 29 15.17 10.30 2.22
CA LEU A 29 14.58 9.74 1.01
C LEU A 29 15.63 9.44 -0.05
N GLU A 30 16.54 10.39 -0.33
CA GLU A 30 17.62 10.24 -1.31
C GLU A 30 18.52 9.03 -1.00
N GLU A 31 18.82 8.77 0.28
CA GLU A 31 19.55 7.57 0.70
C GLU A 31 18.82 6.26 0.39
N ARG A 32 17.48 6.29 0.43
CA ARG A 32 16.62 5.14 0.10
C ARG A 32 16.44 5.00 -1.40
N VAL A 33 16.15 6.08 -2.13
CA VAL A 33 15.89 6.00 -3.57
C VAL A 33 17.16 5.93 -4.42
N GLY A 34 18.30 6.38 -3.89
CA GLY A 34 19.59 6.30 -4.57
C GLY A 34 19.75 7.30 -5.73
N PHE A 35 18.86 8.27 -5.83
CA PHE A 35 18.92 9.40 -6.76
C PHE A 35 18.44 10.68 -6.08
N LYS A 36 18.79 11.83 -6.66
CA LYS A 36 18.39 13.14 -6.14
C LYS A 36 16.88 13.33 -6.27
N ALA A 37 16.19 13.64 -5.18
CA ALA A 37 14.76 13.85 -5.16
C ALA A 37 14.44 15.32 -5.53
N ASP A 38 13.92 15.55 -6.74
CA ASP A 38 13.56 16.89 -7.22
C ASP A 38 12.05 17.13 -7.12
N PHE A 39 11.52 17.18 -5.90
CA PHE A 39 10.12 17.49 -5.66
C PHE A 39 9.89 18.30 -4.38
N LYS A 40 8.74 19.00 -4.33
CA LYS A 40 8.33 19.79 -3.18
C LYS A 40 7.60 18.91 -2.18
N ILE A 41 8.09 18.90 -0.93
CA ILE A 41 7.37 18.31 0.20
C ILE A 41 6.51 19.38 0.85
N SER A 42 5.25 19.04 1.15
CA SER A 42 4.32 19.91 1.88
C SER A 42 3.63 19.07 2.95
N PHE A 43 3.37 19.68 4.10
CA PHE A 43 2.67 19.05 5.21
C PHE A 43 1.24 19.54 5.27
N HIS A 44 0.32 18.66 5.66
CA HIS A 44 -1.05 19.01 5.98
C HIS A 44 -1.38 18.57 7.41
N PRO A 45 -2.37 19.20 8.07
CA PRO A 45 -2.86 18.75 9.35
C PRO A 45 -3.39 17.32 9.28
N GLY A 46 -3.05 16.52 10.28
CA GLY A 46 -3.53 15.15 10.44
C GLY A 46 -3.76 14.84 11.92
N LYS A 47 -4.57 13.83 12.20
CA LYS A 47 -4.81 13.35 13.55
C LYS A 47 -4.53 11.86 13.63
N GLU A 48 -3.59 11.52 14.50
CA GLU A 48 -3.23 10.14 14.81
C GLU A 48 -4.11 9.64 15.97
N ILE A 49 -4.71 8.46 15.77
CA ILE A 49 -5.31 7.67 16.87
C ILE A 49 -4.87 6.22 16.73
N ARG A 50 -5.17 5.64 15.57
CA ARG A 50 -4.87 4.25 15.18
C ARG A 50 -4.46 4.14 13.71
N SER A 51 -4.95 5.06 12.89
CA SER A 51 -4.46 5.44 11.57
C SER A 51 -4.32 6.98 11.56
N ILE A 52 -3.72 7.55 10.52
CA ILE A 52 -3.62 9.00 10.33
C ILE A 52 -4.74 9.45 9.39
N LEU A 53 -5.69 10.23 9.91
CA LEU A 53 -6.73 10.86 9.10
C LEU A 53 -6.41 12.35 8.87
N PRO A 54 -6.73 12.89 7.69
CA PRO A 54 -6.61 14.32 7.45
C PRO A 54 -7.54 15.12 8.36
N ALA A 55 -7.09 16.30 8.79
CA ALA A 55 -7.91 17.27 9.50
C ALA A 55 -8.17 18.49 8.61
N GLY A 56 -9.44 18.74 8.27
CA GLY A 56 -9.83 19.75 7.28
C GLY A 56 -9.66 19.32 5.83
N ASP A 57 -9.91 20.26 4.90
CA ASP A 57 -9.70 20.07 3.46
C ASP A 57 -8.20 20.09 3.13
N THR A 58 -7.60 18.95 2.82
CA THR A 58 -6.19 18.86 2.42
C THR A 58 -5.92 19.43 1.04
N SER A 59 -6.95 19.54 0.21
CA SER A 59 -6.79 20.07 -1.13
C SER A 59 -6.33 21.53 -1.08
N GLN A 60 -6.75 22.32 -0.09
CA GLN A 60 -6.46 23.77 0.02
C GLN A 60 -4.96 24.11 0.04
N PHE A 61 -4.10 23.17 0.47
CA PHE A 61 -2.65 23.37 0.54
C PHE A 61 -1.95 23.30 -0.83
N ILE A 62 -2.69 22.92 -1.88
CA ILE A 62 -2.18 22.82 -3.25
C ILE A 62 -2.75 24.00 -4.05
N PRO A 63 -1.93 24.93 -4.57
CA PRO A 63 -2.41 26.03 -5.38
C PRO A 63 -3.11 25.55 -6.66
N SER A 64 -4.22 26.18 -7.05
CA SER A 64 -4.97 25.78 -8.26
C SER A 64 -4.15 25.83 -9.55
N LYS A 65 -3.09 26.66 -9.60
CA LYS A 65 -2.14 26.74 -10.73
C LYS A 65 -1.21 25.52 -10.84
N GLU A 66 -1.06 24.76 -9.76
CA GLU A 66 -0.22 23.56 -9.65
C GLU A 66 -1.08 22.27 -9.65
N ALA A 67 -2.41 22.39 -9.61
CA ALA A 67 -3.34 21.28 -9.46
C ALA A 67 -3.71 20.65 -10.82
N ASP A 68 -2.81 19.82 -11.35
CA ASP A 68 -3.05 19.09 -12.61
C ASP A 68 -3.49 17.63 -12.34
N ILE A 69 -2.57 16.80 -11.87
CA ILE A 69 -2.84 15.40 -11.52
C ILE A 69 -2.69 15.24 -10.01
N VAL A 70 -3.60 14.48 -9.39
CA VAL A 70 -3.47 14.04 -8.00
C VAL A 70 -3.46 12.52 -7.93
N ILE A 71 -2.55 11.99 -7.13
CA ILE A 71 -2.43 10.57 -6.83
C ILE A 71 -2.58 10.42 -5.32
N LEU A 72 -3.58 9.66 -4.87
CA LEU A 72 -3.77 9.36 -3.45
C LEU A 72 -3.60 7.88 -3.19
N GLU A 73 -2.74 7.58 -2.22
CA GLU A 73 -2.62 6.25 -1.62
C GLU A 73 -3.75 6.04 -0.61
N GLU A 74 -4.48 4.93 -0.75
CA GLU A 74 -5.69 4.61 0.02
C GLU A 74 -6.78 5.69 -0.13
N PRO A 75 -7.22 5.96 -1.38
CA PRO A 75 -8.16 7.03 -1.68
C PRO A 75 -9.47 6.89 -0.90
N GLU A 76 -9.91 5.66 -0.59
CA GLU A 76 -11.09 5.41 0.24
C GLU A 76 -10.92 5.96 1.64
N HIS A 77 -9.80 5.67 2.30
CA HIS A 77 -9.53 6.07 3.68
C HIS A 77 -9.34 7.59 3.79
N LEU A 78 -8.65 8.19 2.82
CA LEU A 78 -8.47 9.64 2.75
C LEU A 78 -9.78 10.38 2.46
N ASN A 79 -10.76 9.73 1.82
CA ASN A 79 -12.03 10.36 1.48
C ASN A 79 -13.20 10.05 2.44
N TRP A 80 -13.07 9.13 3.40
CA TRP A 80 -14.15 8.77 4.35
C TRP A 80 -14.82 9.96 5.02
N TYR A 81 -14.03 10.98 5.35
CA TYR A 81 -14.51 12.18 6.03
C TYR A 81 -14.15 13.46 5.27
N HIS A 82 -13.89 13.34 3.97
CA HIS A 82 -13.61 14.48 3.11
C HIS A 82 -14.86 15.31 2.89
N HIS A 83 -14.75 16.58 3.28
CA HIS A 83 -15.79 17.60 3.16
C HIS A 83 -15.19 18.87 2.54
N GLY A 84 -14.09 18.73 1.82
CA GLY A 84 -13.45 19.81 1.07
C GLY A 84 -13.96 19.89 -0.36
N ARG A 85 -13.26 20.69 -1.18
CA ARG A 85 -13.50 20.69 -2.62
C ARG A 85 -13.28 19.28 -3.19
N ARG A 86 -14.14 18.84 -4.10
CA ARG A 86 -13.99 17.54 -4.77
C ARG A 86 -12.67 17.51 -5.54
N TRP A 87 -11.92 16.41 -5.42
CA TRP A 87 -10.64 16.24 -6.09
C TRP A 87 -10.73 16.48 -7.60
N THR A 88 -11.71 15.89 -8.28
CA THR A 88 -11.95 16.09 -9.72
C THR A 88 -12.43 17.49 -10.10
N ASP A 89 -12.88 18.31 -9.14
CA ASP A 89 -13.23 19.71 -9.40
C ASP A 89 -11.99 20.60 -9.32
N LYS A 90 -10.97 20.18 -8.56
CA LYS A 90 -9.72 20.91 -8.36
C LYS A 90 -8.61 20.48 -9.31
N PHE A 91 -8.47 19.18 -9.53
CA PHE A 91 -7.47 18.56 -10.40
C PHE A 91 -8.13 18.12 -11.72
N ASN A 92 -7.34 18.00 -12.77
CA ASN A 92 -7.78 17.51 -14.07
C ASN A 92 -7.90 15.99 -14.10
N HIS A 93 -7.13 15.28 -13.27
CA HIS A 93 -7.20 13.83 -13.15
C HIS A 93 -6.86 13.37 -11.73
N PHE A 94 -7.69 12.50 -11.16
CA PHE A 94 -7.44 11.87 -9.86
C PHE A 94 -7.32 10.34 -9.97
N VAL A 95 -6.12 9.86 -9.64
CA VAL A 95 -5.79 8.43 -9.53
C VAL A 95 -5.74 8.02 -8.06
N GLY A 96 -6.52 7.03 -7.69
CA GLY A 96 -6.46 6.40 -6.38
C GLY A 96 -5.72 5.06 -6.44
N VAL A 97 -4.86 4.75 -5.47
CA VAL A 97 -4.16 3.45 -5.38
C VAL A 97 -4.49 2.77 -4.06
N VAL A 98 -4.97 1.53 -4.10
CA VAL A 98 -5.53 0.81 -2.94
C VAL A 98 -4.51 -0.19 -2.41
N HIS A 99 -4.03 0.03 -1.19
CA HIS A 99 -2.98 -0.79 -0.56
C HIS A 99 -3.50 -1.73 0.51
N THR A 100 -4.62 -1.41 1.16
CA THR A 100 -5.03 -2.11 2.37
C THR A 100 -6.36 -2.83 2.21
N ASN A 101 -6.41 -4.08 2.68
CA ASN A 101 -7.63 -4.87 2.73
C ASN A 101 -8.43 -4.57 4.00
N TYR A 102 -8.97 -3.35 4.12
CA TYR A 102 -9.69 -2.93 5.32
C TYR A 102 -10.80 -3.91 5.72
N LEU A 103 -11.53 -4.47 4.75
CA LEU A 103 -12.61 -5.41 5.04
C LEU A 103 -12.14 -6.67 5.74
N GLU A 104 -10.98 -7.21 5.35
CA GLU A 104 -10.43 -8.41 5.97
C GLU A 104 -9.99 -8.15 7.40
N TYR A 105 -9.36 -6.99 7.67
CA TYR A 105 -9.07 -6.58 9.03
C TYR A 105 -10.35 -6.41 9.86
N ILE A 106 -11.38 -5.74 9.32
CA ILE A 106 -12.61 -5.44 10.07
C ILE A 106 -13.35 -6.73 10.42
N LYS A 107 -13.42 -7.69 9.49
CA LYS A 107 -14.11 -8.97 9.72
C LYS A 107 -13.53 -9.77 10.89
N ARG A 108 -12.25 -9.56 11.24
CA ARG A 108 -11.57 -10.24 12.35
C ARG A 108 -11.96 -9.64 13.72
N GLU A 109 -12.67 -8.50 13.75
CA GLU A 109 -13.12 -7.86 14.98
C GLU A 109 -14.51 -8.35 15.45
N LYS A 110 -14.82 -8.06 16.72
CA LYS A 110 -16.13 -8.35 17.32
C LYS A 110 -17.22 -7.49 16.65
N HIS A 111 -18.26 -8.13 16.11
CA HIS A 111 -19.28 -7.52 15.25
C HIS A 111 -18.75 -7.00 13.90
N GLY A 112 -17.58 -7.47 13.47
CA GLY A 112 -16.88 -7.03 12.27
C GLY A 112 -17.65 -7.21 10.96
N ALA A 113 -18.54 -8.21 10.86
CA ALA A 113 -19.30 -8.44 9.63
C ALA A 113 -20.20 -7.25 9.22
N LEU A 114 -20.93 -6.67 10.19
CA LEU A 114 -21.80 -5.51 9.93
C LEU A 114 -20.97 -4.27 9.62
N GLN A 115 -19.87 -4.07 10.34
CA GLN A 115 -18.96 -2.95 10.09
C GLN A 115 -18.30 -3.05 8.72
N ALA A 116 -17.82 -4.24 8.33
CA ALA A 116 -17.23 -4.49 7.03
C ALA A 116 -18.24 -4.26 5.91
N PHE A 117 -19.52 -4.62 6.11
CA PHE A 117 -20.58 -4.29 5.18
C PHE A 117 -20.72 -2.77 4.99
N LEU A 118 -20.80 -2.00 6.08
CA LEU A 118 -20.92 -0.54 6.00
C LEU A 118 -19.69 0.10 5.33
N VAL A 119 -18.48 -0.30 5.73
CA VAL A 119 -17.22 0.20 5.16
C VAL A 119 -17.10 -0.12 3.68
N LYS A 120 -17.54 -1.32 3.25
CA LYS A 120 -17.58 -1.67 1.84
C LYS A 120 -18.37 -0.66 1.00
N HIS A 121 -19.53 -0.25 1.52
CA HIS A 121 -20.40 0.73 0.84
C HIS A 121 -19.82 2.14 0.89
N ILE A 122 -19.27 2.58 2.02
CA ILE A 122 -18.60 3.88 2.13
C ILE A 122 -17.41 3.96 1.16
N ASN A 123 -16.54 2.95 1.14
CA ASN A 123 -15.40 2.90 0.23
C ASN A 123 -15.84 3.00 -1.22
N SER A 124 -16.88 2.25 -1.61
CA SER A 124 -17.43 2.30 -2.98
C SER A 124 -18.02 3.67 -3.31
N TRP A 125 -18.70 4.30 -2.35
CA TRP A 125 -19.27 5.63 -2.52
C TRP A 125 -18.17 6.67 -2.74
N VAL A 126 -17.21 6.78 -1.82
CA VAL A 126 -16.19 7.82 -1.88
C VAL A 126 -15.26 7.63 -3.07
N THR A 127 -14.87 6.40 -3.40
CA THR A 127 -14.02 6.15 -4.59
C THR A 127 -14.76 6.50 -5.87
N ARG A 128 -16.05 6.18 -6.00
CA ARG A 128 -16.88 6.59 -7.16
C ARG A 128 -17.00 8.10 -7.26
N ALA A 129 -17.35 8.74 -6.15
CA ALA A 129 -17.61 10.17 -6.09
C ALA A 129 -16.34 10.96 -6.40
N TYR A 130 -15.18 10.53 -5.90
CA TYR A 130 -13.98 11.34 -5.99
C TYR A 130 -13.03 10.92 -7.12
N CYS A 131 -12.81 9.63 -7.41
CA CYS A 131 -11.74 9.19 -8.32
C CYS A 131 -12.16 9.18 -9.80
N ASP A 132 -11.20 9.43 -10.69
CA ASP A 132 -11.32 9.15 -12.13
C ASP A 132 -10.90 7.71 -12.43
N LYS A 133 -9.80 7.27 -11.80
CA LYS A 133 -9.28 5.90 -11.91
C LYS A 133 -8.83 5.36 -10.56
N VAL A 134 -9.08 4.08 -10.31
CA VAL A 134 -8.61 3.39 -9.11
C VAL A 134 -7.73 2.19 -9.49
N LEU A 135 -6.54 2.10 -8.93
CA LEU A 135 -5.63 0.97 -9.09
C LEU A 135 -5.69 0.12 -7.83
N ARG A 136 -6.06 -1.15 -7.98
CA ARG A 136 -6.02 -2.14 -6.90
C ARG A 136 -4.79 -3.00 -7.13
N LEU A 137 -3.92 -3.13 -6.13
CA LEU A 137 -2.68 -3.89 -6.29
C LEU A 137 -2.93 -5.39 -6.52
N SER A 138 -4.07 -5.89 -6.05
CA SER A 138 -4.52 -7.26 -6.30
C SER A 138 -6.03 -7.41 -6.13
N ALA A 139 -6.54 -8.58 -6.54
CA ALA A 139 -7.95 -8.96 -6.33
C ALA A 139 -8.29 -9.29 -4.87
N ALA A 140 -7.34 -9.21 -3.92
CA ALA A 140 -7.61 -9.44 -2.51
C ALA A 140 -8.49 -8.34 -1.89
N THR A 141 -8.41 -7.13 -2.44
CA THR A 141 -9.26 -6.00 -2.05
C THR A 141 -10.68 -6.17 -2.59
N GLN A 142 -11.64 -5.47 -2.00
CA GLN A 142 -13.00 -5.41 -2.57
C GLN A 142 -13.02 -4.81 -3.98
N ASP A 143 -14.04 -5.14 -4.76
CA ASP A 143 -14.30 -4.44 -6.01
C ASP A 143 -14.73 -2.99 -5.76
N LEU A 144 -14.05 -2.06 -6.45
CA LEU A 144 -14.30 -0.64 -6.36
C LEU A 144 -14.74 -0.08 -7.71
N PRO A 145 -15.61 0.94 -7.73
CA PRO A 145 -15.96 1.66 -8.96
C PRO A 145 -14.73 2.23 -9.64
N LYS A 146 -14.73 2.24 -10.98
CA LYS A 146 -13.63 2.76 -11.82
C LYS A 146 -12.28 2.09 -11.55
N SER A 147 -12.27 0.88 -10.99
CA SER A 147 -11.04 0.19 -10.61
C SER A 147 -10.52 -0.80 -11.66
N VAL A 148 -9.21 -1.00 -11.65
CA VAL A 148 -8.50 -2.08 -12.36
C VAL A 148 -7.47 -2.70 -11.43
N ILE A 149 -7.23 -4.01 -11.58
CA ILE A 149 -6.18 -4.71 -10.83
C ILE A 149 -4.86 -4.51 -11.57
N CYS A 150 -3.89 -3.86 -10.92
CA CYS A 150 -2.55 -3.68 -11.46
C CYS A 150 -1.55 -3.48 -10.30
N ASN A 151 -0.54 -4.34 -10.23
CA ASN A 151 0.54 -4.15 -9.28
C ASN A 151 1.50 -3.05 -9.79
N VAL A 152 1.43 -1.88 -9.16
CA VAL A 152 2.28 -0.72 -9.48
C VAL A 152 3.45 -0.54 -8.52
N HIS A 153 3.83 -1.61 -7.80
CA HIS A 153 5.03 -1.60 -6.97
C HIS A 153 6.24 -2.11 -7.74
N GLY A 154 7.37 -1.47 -7.50
CA GLY A 154 8.70 -1.97 -7.85
C GLY A 154 9.59 -2.02 -6.61
N VAL A 155 10.64 -2.81 -6.69
CA VAL A 155 11.60 -2.99 -5.59
C VAL A 155 12.73 -1.99 -5.69
N ASN A 156 13.33 -1.68 -4.54
CA ASN A 156 14.57 -0.91 -4.51
C ASN A 156 15.67 -1.59 -5.33
N PRO A 157 16.42 -0.86 -6.19
CA PRO A 157 17.52 -1.41 -6.96
C PRO A 157 18.58 -2.15 -6.14
N LYS A 158 18.72 -1.84 -4.84
CA LYS A 158 19.60 -2.57 -3.91
C LYS A 158 19.27 -4.07 -3.86
N PHE A 159 17.99 -4.45 -3.90
CA PHE A 159 17.60 -5.87 -3.88
C PHE A 159 17.98 -6.59 -5.18
N LEU A 160 17.80 -5.92 -6.33
CA LEU A 160 18.20 -6.47 -7.63
C LEU A 160 19.71 -6.68 -7.70
N LYS A 161 20.51 -5.74 -7.18
CA LYS A 161 21.98 -5.88 -7.09
C LYS A 161 22.40 -7.06 -6.22
N VAL A 162 21.67 -7.33 -5.13
CA VAL A 162 21.91 -8.54 -4.31
C VAL A 162 21.65 -9.80 -5.14
N GLY A 163 20.55 -9.85 -5.90
CA GLY A 163 20.24 -10.97 -6.79
C GLY A 163 21.28 -11.17 -7.90
N GLU A 164 21.80 -10.09 -8.48
CA GLU A 164 22.89 -10.13 -9.47
C GLU A 164 24.16 -10.73 -8.86
N ARG A 165 24.59 -10.24 -7.69
CA ARG A 165 25.76 -10.78 -6.99
C ARG A 165 25.59 -12.27 -6.65
N VAL A 166 24.41 -12.67 -6.18
CA VAL A 166 24.08 -14.09 -5.90
C VAL A 166 24.19 -14.93 -7.16
N ALA A 167 23.72 -14.44 -8.31
CA ALA A 167 23.83 -15.14 -9.58
C ALA A 167 25.31 -15.32 -9.99
N GLU A 168 26.12 -14.26 -9.89
CA GLU A 168 27.55 -14.32 -10.19
C GLU A 168 28.33 -15.29 -9.27
N GLU A 169 28.03 -15.28 -7.97
CA GLU A 169 28.64 -16.22 -7.01
C GLU A 169 28.37 -17.67 -7.41
N ARG A 170 27.17 -17.96 -7.89
CA ARG A 170 26.79 -19.31 -8.36
C ARG A 170 27.46 -19.69 -9.67
N GLU A 171 27.58 -18.76 -10.61
CA GLU A 171 28.34 -18.98 -11.85
C GLU A 171 29.81 -19.30 -11.56
N ARG A 172 30.38 -18.74 -10.49
CA ARG A 172 31.73 -19.07 -9.98
C ARG A 172 31.78 -20.38 -9.18
N GLY A 173 30.67 -21.10 -9.02
CA GLY A 173 30.59 -22.33 -8.24
C GLY A 173 30.63 -22.13 -6.71
N GLN A 174 30.39 -20.92 -6.23
CA GLN A 174 30.35 -20.61 -4.79
C GLN A 174 28.96 -20.91 -4.21
N GLN A 175 28.91 -21.23 -2.91
CA GLN A 175 27.65 -21.40 -2.19
C GLN A 175 27.01 -20.04 -1.93
N ALA A 176 26.04 -19.64 -2.75
CA ALA A 176 25.41 -18.32 -2.65
C ALA A 176 24.35 -18.20 -1.52
N PHE A 177 23.77 -19.32 -1.10
CA PHE A 177 22.81 -19.34 0.02
C PHE A 177 23.29 -20.29 1.14
N PRO A 178 24.14 -19.82 2.07
CA PRO A 178 24.60 -20.63 3.19
C PRO A 178 23.54 -20.85 4.28
N LYS A 179 22.40 -20.16 4.23
CA LYS A 179 21.31 -20.27 5.21
C LYS A 179 20.04 -20.87 4.59
N GLY A 180 19.21 -21.45 5.45
CA GLY A 180 17.94 -22.08 5.08
C GLY A 180 16.81 -21.09 4.84
N ALA A 181 15.69 -21.29 5.55
CA ALA A 181 14.49 -20.49 5.38
C ALA A 181 14.38 -19.38 6.44
N TYR A 182 13.66 -18.30 6.08
CA TYR A 182 13.31 -17.23 7.01
C TYR A 182 11.91 -16.67 6.73
N PHE A 183 11.36 -16.04 7.76
CA PHE A 183 10.19 -15.18 7.72
C PHE A 183 10.61 -13.77 8.19
N LEU A 184 10.03 -12.73 7.59
CA LEU A 184 10.28 -11.33 7.93
C LEU A 184 8.96 -10.55 7.98
N GLY A 185 8.67 -9.90 9.09
CA GLY A 185 7.48 -9.05 9.22
C GLY A 185 7.37 -8.37 10.58
N LYS A 186 6.50 -7.36 10.71
CA LYS A 186 6.14 -6.80 12.02
C LYS A 186 5.38 -7.87 12.81
N MET A 187 5.78 -8.15 14.04
CA MET A 187 5.14 -9.15 14.93
C MET A 187 3.75 -8.66 15.37
N VAL A 188 2.79 -8.85 14.47
CA VAL A 188 1.36 -8.63 14.65
C VAL A 188 0.65 -9.86 14.08
N TRP A 189 -0.31 -10.43 14.79
CA TRP A 189 -0.97 -11.68 14.39
C TRP A 189 -1.51 -11.66 12.95
N ALA A 190 -2.02 -10.52 12.51
CA ALA A 190 -2.60 -10.34 11.18
C ALA A 190 -1.56 -10.27 10.04
N LYS A 191 -0.25 -10.34 10.33
CA LYS A 191 0.85 -10.32 9.35
C LYS A 191 1.40 -11.72 9.07
N GLY A 192 0.55 -12.74 9.00
CA GLY A 192 0.95 -14.10 8.64
C GLY A 192 1.48 -14.96 9.80
N TYR A 193 1.61 -14.42 11.02
CA TYR A 193 2.14 -15.20 12.15
C TYR A 193 1.19 -16.31 12.61
N ARG A 194 -0.12 -16.08 12.52
CA ARG A 194 -1.12 -17.10 12.84
C ARG A 194 -1.02 -18.24 11.83
N GLU A 195 -1.07 -17.90 10.56
CA GLU A 195 -0.97 -18.84 9.44
C GLU A 195 0.35 -19.64 9.51
N LEU A 196 1.47 -18.97 9.82
CA LEU A 196 2.77 -19.63 9.98
C LEU A 196 2.78 -20.66 11.11
N ILE A 197 2.33 -20.26 12.30
CA ILE A 197 2.32 -21.15 13.48
C ILE A 197 1.37 -22.32 13.25
N ASP A 198 0.19 -22.09 12.66
CA ASP A 198 -0.79 -23.14 12.37
C ASP A 198 -0.22 -24.16 11.38
N LEU A 199 0.43 -23.71 10.30
CA LEU A 199 1.06 -24.59 9.30
C LEU A 199 2.16 -25.47 9.93
N LEU A 200 3.06 -24.86 10.69
CA LEU A 200 4.19 -25.58 11.31
C LEU A 200 3.72 -26.52 12.42
N SER A 201 2.71 -26.12 13.19
CA SER A 201 2.13 -26.98 14.22
C SER A 201 1.40 -28.18 13.62
N LYS A 202 0.64 -27.98 12.55
CA LYS A 202 -0.10 -29.07 11.88
C LYS A 202 0.84 -30.10 11.26
N HIS A 203 1.97 -29.66 10.70
CA HIS A 203 2.92 -30.49 9.95
C HIS A 203 4.26 -30.69 10.67
N LYS A 204 4.26 -30.65 12.01
CA LYS A 204 5.49 -30.73 12.82
C LYS A 204 6.35 -31.97 12.51
N ASN A 205 5.71 -33.13 12.33
CA ASN A 205 6.41 -34.38 12.00
C ASN A 205 6.87 -34.42 10.54
N ASP A 206 6.08 -33.87 9.62
CA ASP A 206 6.43 -33.84 8.20
C ASP A 206 7.61 -32.90 7.92
N LEU A 207 7.77 -31.89 8.76
CA LEU A 207 8.84 -30.88 8.70
C LEU A 207 9.88 -31.10 9.81
N GLU A 208 10.12 -32.34 10.22
CA GLU A 208 11.15 -32.65 11.21
C GLU A 208 12.53 -32.12 10.76
N GLY A 209 13.23 -31.42 11.66
CA GLY A 209 14.51 -30.79 11.36
C GLY A 209 14.43 -29.48 10.57
N PHE A 210 13.25 -29.11 10.03
CA PHE A 210 13.07 -27.81 9.38
C PHE A 210 13.23 -26.70 10.42
N LYS A 211 14.19 -25.81 10.18
CA LYS A 211 14.46 -24.64 11.01
C LYS A 211 14.06 -23.39 10.25
N LEU A 212 13.32 -22.50 10.92
CA LEU A 212 12.92 -21.22 10.37
C LEU A 212 13.38 -20.09 11.29
N ASP A 213 14.17 -19.17 10.74
CA ASP A 213 14.52 -17.92 11.42
C ASP A 213 13.41 -16.88 11.20
N VAL A 214 12.96 -16.22 12.26
CA VAL A 214 11.79 -15.32 12.22
C VAL A 214 12.22 -13.93 12.67
N TYR A 215 12.32 -13.00 11.73
CA TYR A 215 12.71 -11.62 11.98
C TYR A 215 11.49 -10.73 12.17
N GLY A 216 11.45 -9.99 13.27
CA GLY A 216 10.36 -9.03 13.51
C GLY A 216 10.38 -8.40 14.89
N ASN A 217 9.74 -7.24 14.99
CA ASN A 217 9.37 -6.61 16.26
C ASN A 217 7.88 -6.23 16.16
N GLY A 218 7.18 -6.13 17.29
CA GLY A 218 5.78 -5.73 17.28
C GLY A 218 5.10 -5.92 18.63
N GLU A 219 3.87 -5.43 18.74
CA GLU A 219 3.08 -5.46 19.96
C GLU A 219 2.73 -6.89 20.41
N ASP A 220 2.56 -7.81 19.46
CA ASP A 220 2.21 -9.21 19.72
C ASP A 220 3.46 -10.10 19.92
N ALA A 221 4.67 -9.53 19.93
CA ALA A 221 5.92 -10.31 19.95
C ALA A 221 5.98 -11.34 21.08
N HIS A 222 5.59 -10.94 22.30
CA HIS A 222 5.59 -11.83 23.45
C HIS A 222 4.58 -12.99 23.29
N GLU A 223 3.38 -12.71 22.77
CA GLU A 223 2.33 -13.71 22.58
C GLU A 223 2.71 -14.72 21.49
N VAL A 224 3.18 -14.22 20.33
CA VAL A 224 3.65 -15.05 19.21
C VAL A 224 4.75 -16.01 19.65
N GLN A 225 5.77 -15.49 20.34
CA GLN A 225 6.90 -16.29 20.84
C GLN A 225 6.44 -17.33 21.88
N SER A 226 5.55 -16.93 22.79
CA SER A 226 4.99 -17.83 23.79
C SER A 226 4.18 -18.97 23.17
N SER A 227 3.37 -18.67 22.16
CA SER A 227 2.56 -19.66 21.44
C SER A 227 3.43 -20.65 20.68
N ALA A 228 4.44 -20.17 19.94
CA ALA A 228 5.39 -21.05 19.26
C ALA A 228 6.17 -21.96 20.24
N LYS A 229 6.57 -21.42 21.39
CA LYS A 229 7.25 -22.20 22.44
C LYS A 229 6.34 -23.27 23.06
N LYS A 230 5.07 -22.94 23.32
CA LYS A 230 4.08 -23.90 23.86
C LYS A 230 3.83 -25.07 22.91
N LEU A 231 3.88 -24.82 21.61
CA LEU A 231 3.73 -25.82 20.55
C LEU A 231 5.06 -26.54 20.21
N ASP A 232 6.15 -26.14 20.87
CA ASP A 232 7.49 -26.69 20.67
C ASP A 232 7.89 -26.66 19.18
N LEU A 233 7.72 -25.50 18.54
CA LEU A 233 8.07 -25.28 17.13
C LEU A 233 9.55 -24.88 17.00
N ASN A 234 10.21 -25.35 15.94
CA ASN A 234 11.61 -25.05 15.63
C ASN A 234 11.78 -23.65 14.98
N LEU A 235 11.36 -22.63 15.72
CA LEU A 235 11.44 -21.22 15.33
C LEU A 235 12.51 -20.49 16.13
N ASN A 236 13.35 -19.74 15.43
CA ASN A 236 14.36 -18.88 16.05
C ASN A 236 14.00 -17.41 15.83
N PHE A 237 13.50 -16.75 16.88
CA PHE A 237 13.04 -15.37 16.82
C PHE A 237 14.20 -14.38 16.95
N LEU A 238 14.29 -13.47 15.98
CA LEU A 238 15.35 -12.47 15.84
C LEU A 238 14.75 -11.07 15.76
N LYS A 239 15.51 -10.06 16.18
CA LYS A 239 15.09 -8.66 16.10
C LYS A 239 14.79 -8.27 14.65
N GLY A 240 13.78 -7.42 14.46
CA GLY A 240 13.45 -6.85 13.15
C GLY A 240 14.65 -6.17 12.50
N ARG A 241 14.76 -6.32 11.17
CA ARG A 241 15.83 -5.75 10.33
C ARG A 241 15.24 -5.21 9.02
N ASP A 242 15.95 -4.28 8.41
CA ASP A 242 15.69 -3.93 7.01
C ASP A 242 15.97 -5.15 6.13
N HIS A 243 15.11 -5.42 5.14
CA HIS A 243 15.26 -6.60 4.31
C HIS A 243 16.56 -6.59 3.49
N ALA A 244 17.09 -5.40 3.21
CA ALA A 244 18.35 -5.19 2.50
C ALA A 244 19.59 -5.36 3.40
N ASP A 245 19.44 -5.64 4.70
CA ASP A 245 20.55 -5.95 5.61
C ASP A 245 21.32 -7.19 5.14
N ASP A 246 22.66 -7.11 5.12
CA ASP A 246 23.55 -8.17 4.64
C ASP A 246 23.30 -9.53 5.31
N SER A 247 22.84 -9.53 6.57
CA SER A 247 22.52 -10.76 7.29
C SER A 247 21.36 -11.55 6.67
N LEU A 248 20.50 -10.91 5.88
CA LEU A 248 19.38 -11.56 5.20
C LEU A 248 19.73 -12.06 3.80
N HIS A 249 20.82 -11.61 3.20
CA HIS A 249 21.16 -11.96 1.80
C HIS A 249 21.44 -13.45 1.62
N GLY A 250 22.07 -14.11 2.60
CA GLY A 250 22.45 -15.52 2.52
C GLY A 250 21.33 -16.55 2.73
N TYR A 251 20.09 -16.15 2.99
CA TYR A 251 18.94 -17.09 3.09
C TYR A 251 18.43 -17.53 1.72
N LYS A 252 18.19 -18.84 1.56
CA LYS A 252 17.68 -19.42 0.31
C LYS A 252 16.17 -19.24 0.12
N VAL A 253 15.39 -19.35 1.19
CA VAL A 253 13.92 -19.46 1.12
C VAL A 253 13.25 -18.41 2.00
N PHE A 254 12.44 -17.56 1.40
CA PHE A 254 11.54 -16.66 2.13
C PHE A 254 10.14 -17.27 2.21
N ILE A 255 9.55 -17.28 3.41
CA ILE A 255 8.19 -17.79 3.63
C ILE A 255 7.23 -16.63 3.88
N ASN A 256 6.18 -16.54 3.07
CA ASN A 256 5.06 -15.62 3.26
C ASN A 256 3.74 -16.41 3.30
N PRO A 257 3.24 -16.79 4.48
CA PRO A 257 2.00 -17.53 4.62
C PRO A 257 0.76 -16.63 4.74
N SER A 258 0.93 -15.31 4.61
CA SER A 258 -0.15 -14.35 4.78
C SER A 258 -1.21 -14.48 3.69
N VAL A 259 -2.47 -14.45 4.10
CA VAL A 259 -3.65 -14.39 3.23
C VAL A 259 -4.46 -13.11 3.45
N SER A 260 -3.97 -12.19 4.28
CA SER A 260 -4.60 -10.90 4.57
C SER A 260 -4.02 -9.74 3.76
N ASP A 261 -2.81 -9.91 3.22
CA ASP A 261 -2.14 -8.85 2.48
C ASP A 261 -2.84 -8.58 1.14
N VAL A 262 -2.75 -7.33 0.69
CA VAL A 262 -3.09 -6.97 -0.70
C VAL A 262 -1.88 -7.22 -1.59
N LEU A 263 -0.70 -6.86 -1.11
CA LEU A 263 0.60 -7.11 -1.73
C LEU A 263 1.63 -7.20 -0.60
N CYS A 264 2.49 -8.22 -0.63
CA CYS A 264 3.59 -8.33 0.31
C CYS A 264 4.87 -7.83 -0.37
N THR A 265 5.37 -6.65 0.02
CA THR A 265 6.62 -6.10 -0.55
C THR A 265 7.81 -7.01 -0.27
N ALA A 266 7.85 -7.65 0.90
CA ALA A 266 8.90 -8.61 1.24
C ALA A 266 8.95 -9.81 0.28
N THR A 267 7.82 -10.23 -0.30
CA THR A 267 7.82 -11.22 -1.38
C THR A 267 8.54 -10.70 -2.62
N ALA A 268 8.24 -9.47 -3.07
CA ALA A 268 8.91 -8.88 -4.22
C ALA A 268 10.42 -8.70 -3.98
N GLU A 269 10.80 -8.24 -2.80
CA GLU A 269 12.18 -8.03 -2.36
C GLU A 269 12.96 -9.36 -2.33
N ALA A 270 12.36 -10.42 -1.77
CA ALA A 270 12.98 -11.74 -1.74
C ALA A 270 13.19 -12.32 -3.16
N LEU A 271 12.20 -12.20 -4.04
CA LEU A 271 12.34 -12.60 -5.45
C LEU A 271 13.44 -11.80 -6.15
N ALA A 272 13.49 -10.48 -5.93
CA ALA A 272 14.52 -9.60 -6.49
C ALA A 272 15.94 -9.98 -6.04
N MET A 273 16.09 -10.48 -4.82
CA MET A 273 17.34 -11.04 -4.30
C MET A 273 17.65 -12.45 -4.83
N GLY A 274 16.84 -13.00 -5.74
CA GLY A 274 17.06 -14.30 -6.36
C GLY A 274 16.71 -15.50 -5.45
N LYS A 275 15.93 -15.29 -4.39
CA LYS A 275 15.54 -16.35 -3.44
C LYS A 275 14.32 -17.12 -3.92
N PHE A 276 14.10 -18.31 -3.38
CA PHE A 276 12.77 -18.92 -3.42
C PHE A 276 11.83 -18.12 -2.52
N VAL A 277 10.58 -17.97 -2.97
CA VAL A 277 9.46 -17.54 -2.12
C VAL A 277 8.45 -18.67 -2.06
N ILE A 278 8.05 -19.06 -0.85
CA ILE A 278 6.92 -19.94 -0.63
C ILE A 278 5.77 -19.10 -0.09
N CYS A 279 4.65 -19.04 -0.83
CA CYS A 279 3.50 -18.24 -0.42
C CYS A 279 2.15 -18.91 -0.71
N ALA A 280 1.09 -18.45 -0.05
CA ALA A 280 -0.24 -19.00 -0.28
C ALA A 280 -0.71 -18.71 -1.72
N ASP A 281 -1.42 -19.66 -2.33
CA ASP A 281 -2.23 -19.43 -3.54
C ASP A 281 -3.40 -18.51 -3.18
N HIS A 282 -3.11 -17.22 -3.18
CA HIS A 282 -4.02 -16.14 -2.83
C HIS A 282 -3.95 -15.04 -3.89
N PRO A 283 -5.04 -14.29 -4.17
CA PRO A 283 -5.04 -13.24 -5.17
C PRO A 283 -3.98 -12.15 -4.98
N SER A 284 -3.54 -11.91 -3.74
CA SER A 284 -2.44 -10.97 -3.43
C SER A 284 -1.09 -11.36 -4.05
N ASN A 285 -0.92 -12.63 -4.37
CA ASN A 285 0.32 -13.18 -4.88
C ASN A 285 0.27 -13.43 -6.39
N GLU A 286 -0.83 -13.09 -7.07
CA GLU A 286 -1.06 -13.37 -8.50
C GLU A 286 0.08 -12.86 -9.38
N PHE A 287 0.53 -11.62 -9.16
CA PHE A 287 1.65 -11.02 -9.88
C PHE A 287 2.93 -11.86 -9.78
N PHE A 288 3.20 -12.42 -8.61
CA PHE A 288 4.42 -13.17 -8.32
C PHE A 288 4.42 -14.59 -8.89
N ARG A 289 3.25 -15.17 -9.23
CA ARG A 289 3.14 -16.53 -9.80
C ARG A 289 3.86 -16.70 -11.13
N SER A 290 4.06 -15.60 -11.84
CA SER A 290 4.82 -15.58 -13.10
C SER A 290 6.32 -15.84 -12.92
N PHE A 291 6.84 -15.75 -11.69
CA PHE A 291 8.24 -15.99 -11.39
C PHE A 291 8.47 -17.47 -11.03
N PRO A 292 9.41 -18.18 -11.69
CA PRO A 292 9.71 -19.58 -11.40
C PRO A 292 10.10 -19.86 -9.94
N ASN A 293 10.70 -18.87 -9.27
CA ASN A 293 11.11 -18.99 -7.87
C ASN A 293 9.97 -18.71 -6.88
N CYS A 294 8.76 -18.36 -7.35
CA CYS A 294 7.58 -18.19 -6.51
C CYS A 294 6.78 -19.49 -6.47
N LEU A 295 6.95 -20.24 -5.39
CA LEU A 295 6.27 -21.50 -5.14
C LEU A 295 4.98 -21.24 -4.36
N THR A 296 3.84 -21.21 -5.04
CA THR A 296 2.54 -21.07 -4.38
C THR A 296 2.01 -22.41 -3.87
N TYR A 297 1.40 -22.41 -2.68
CA TYR A 297 0.73 -23.58 -2.12
C TYR A 297 -0.78 -23.38 -1.94
N LYS A 298 -1.58 -24.41 -2.21
CA LYS A 298 -3.06 -24.38 -2.07
C LYS A 298 -3.57 -25.01 -0.78
N SER A 299 -2.82 -25.96 -0.21
CA SER A 299 -3.13 -26.63 1.05
C SER A 299 -1.91 -26.68 1.96
N SER A 300 -2.11 -27.07 3.21
CA SER A 300 -0.98 -27.19 4.16
C SER A 300 -0.07 -28.36 3.82
N GLU A 301 -0.58 -29.42 3.18
CA GLU A 301 0.22 -30.53 2.67
C GLU A 301 1.06 -30.10 1.45
N ASP A 302 0.49 -29.28 0.57
CA ASP A 302 1.21 -28.65 -0.54
C ASP A 302 2.30 -27.70 -0.04
N PHE A 303 2.04 -26.96 1.05
CA PHE A 303 3.07 -26.15 1.72
C PHE A 303 4.29 -26.99 2.11
N VAL A 304 4.09 -28.18 2.72
CA VAL A 304 5.18 -29.09 3.05
C VAL A 304 5.95 -29.52 1.79
N ALA A 305 5.24 -29.86 0.72
CA ALA A 305 5.86 -30.23 -0.55
C ALA A 305 6.72 -29.08 -1.11
N LYS A 306 6.23 -27.84 -1.06
CA LYS A 306 6.97 -26.65 -1.51
C LYS A 306 8.17 -26.32 -0.63
N VAL A 307 8.08 -26.54 0.68
CA VAL A 307 9.23 -26.40 1.58
C VAL A 307 10.32 -27.42 1.21
N ARG A 308 9.98 -28.69 1.02
CA ARG A 308 10.94 -29.72 0.61
C ARG A 308 11.55 -29.41 -0.76
N GLU A 309 10.72 -29.06 -1.74
CA GLU A 309 11.14 -28.65 -3.08
C GLU A 309 12.17 -27.51 -3.03
N ALA A 310 11.91 -26.45 -2.26
CA ALA A 310 12.81 -25.31 -2.15
C ALA A 310 14.12 -25.62 -1.40
N LEU A 311 14.10 -26.57 -0.47
CA LEU A 311 15.29 -26.99 0.28
C LEU A 311 16.20 -27.91 -0.56
N ASP A 312 15.61 -28.79 -1.36
CA ASP A 312 16.31 -29.77 -2.19
C ASP A 312 16.83 -29.19 -3.51
N ASN A 313 16.29 -28.05 -3.94
CA ASN A 313 16.68 -27.38 -5.18
C ASN A 313 17.31 -26.01 -4.92
N GLU A 314 17.86 -25.42 -5.98
CA GLU A 314 18.37 -24.06 -5.97
C GLU A 314 17.47 -23.13 -6.81
N PRO A 315 17.27 -21.87 -6.39
CA PRO A 315 16.50 -20.90 -7.18
C PRO A 315 17.07 -20.74 -8.59
N GLN A 316 16.28 -20.29 -9.55
CA GLN A 316 16.80 -19.88 -10.85
C GLN A 316 17.28 -18.42 -10.80
N PRO A 317 18.40 -18.06 -11.44
CA PRO A 317 18.73 -16.65 -11.66
C PRO A 317 17.60 -15.93 -12.39
N LEU A 318 17.26 -14.71 -11.97
CA LEU A 318 16.26 -13.92 -12.67
C LEU A 318 16.74 -13.56 -14.08
N THR A 319 15.88 -13.76 -15.07
CA THR A 319 16.11 -13.24 -16.43
C THR A 319 16.08 -11.71 -16.45
N ALA A 320 16.61 -11.09 -17.51
CA ALA A 320 16.57 -9.64 -17.67
C ALA A 320 15.13 -9.08 -17.63
N GLU A 321 14.19 -9.79 -18.24
CA GLU A 321 12.76 -9.42 -18.23
C GLU A 321 12.16 -9.52 -16.82
N GLN A 322 12.42 -10.59 -16.08
CA GLN A 322 11.93 -10.73 -14.71
C GLN A 322 12.52 -9.66 -13.77
N ARG A 323 13.82 -9.35 -13.90
CA ARG A 323 14.46 -8.25 -13.17
C ARG A 323 13.80 -6.91 -13.51
N TYR A 324 13.55 -6.66 -14.79
CA TYR A 324 12.86 -5.46 -15.24
C TYR A 324 11.45 -5.36 -14.68
N ASN A 325 10.67 -6.45 -14.72
CA ASN A 325 9.29 -6.46 -14.21
C ASN A 325 9.19 -6.08 -12.72
N LEU A 326 10.21 -6.38 -11.92
CA LEU A 326 10.32 -5.99 -10.51
C LEU A 326 10.85 -4.56 -10.30
N SER A 327 11.39 -3.90 -11.31
CA SER A 327 12.03 -2.58 -11.17
C SER A 327 11.03 -1.44 -10.99
N TRP A 328 11.50 -0.30 -10.49
CA TRP A 328 10.67 0.91 -10.41
C TRP A 328 10.26 1.41 -11.79
N GLU A 329 11.10 1.29 -12.80
CA GLU A 329 10.79 1.72 -14.17
C GLU A 329 9.59 0.95 -14.72
N ALA A 330 9.57 -0.38 -14.60
CA ALA A 330 8.43 -1.17 -15.05
C ALA A 330 7.17 -0.90 -14.21
N ALA A 331 7.33 -0.68 -12.90
CA ALA A 331 6.23 -0.29 -12.03
C ALA A 331 5.63 1.07 -12.42
N THR A 332 6.47 2.05 -12.74
CA THR A 332 6.05 3.36 -13.26
C THR A 332 5.36 3.22 -14.61
N GLN A 333 5.86 2.40 -15.54
CA GLN A 333 5.19 2.17 -16.82
C GLN A 333 3.79 1.57 -16.64
N ARG A 334 3.66 0.54 -15.79
CA ARG A 334 2.36 -0.03 -15.43
C ARG A 334 1.45 1.02 -14.80
N PHE A 335 1.99 1.87 -13.92
CA PHE A 335 1.22 2.97 -13.35
C PHE A 335 0.72 3.92 -14.44
N MET A 336 1.59 4.41 -15.33
CA MET A 336 1.25 5.36 -16.39
C MET A 336 0.18 4.81 -17.35
N GLU A 337 0.30 3.54 -17.74
CA GLU A 337 -0.64 2.87 -18.63
C GLU A 337 -2.01 2.67 -17.96
N TYR A 338 -2.03 2.04 -16.78
CA TYR A 338 -3.27 1.62 -16.13
C TYR A 338 -4.00 2.75 -15.41
N SER A 339 -3.30 3.85 -15.10
CA SER A 339 -3.91 5.09 -14.60
C SER A 339 -4.47 5.99 -15.70
N GLU A 340 -4.31 5.58 -16.98
CA GLU A 340 -4.71 6.32 -18.18
C GLU A 340 -3.94 7.64 -18.41
N LEU A 341 -2.87 7.87 -17.64
CA LEU A 341 -2.04 9.07 -17.75
C LEU A 341 -1.35 9.19 -19.10
N ASP A 342 -0.89 8.09 -19.69
CA ASP A 342 -0.29 8.14 -21.04
C ASP A 342 -1.25 8.74 -22.08
N ARG A 343 -2.55 8.43 -21.98
CA ARG A 343 -3.56 8.96 -22.90
C ARG A 343 -3.79 10.45 -22.66
N ILE A 344 -3.84 10.85 -21.39
CA ILE A 344 -4.08 12.25 -20.98
C ILE A 344 -2.89 13.13 -21.40
N LEU A 345 -1.67 12.68 -21.13
CA LEU A 345 -0.46 13.43 -21.47
C LEU A 345 -0.25 13.50 -22.99
N ASN A 346 -0.44 12.41 -23.73
CA ASN A 346 -0.27 12.40 -25.20
C ASN A 346 -1.38 13.16 -25.96
N SER A 347 -2.62 13.12 -25.47
CA SER A 347 -3.72 13.92 -26.05
C SER A 347 -3.50 15.42 -25.85
N SER A 348 -2.84 15.82 -24.77
CA SER A 348 -2.43 17.21 -24.55
C SER A 348 -1.35 17.66 -25.55
N GLU A 349 -0.41 16.78 -25.93
CA GLU A 349 0.62 17.09 -26.93
C GLU A 349 0.08 17.24 -28.35
N THR A 350 -0.88 16.39 -28.74
CA THR A 350 -1.53 16.46 -30.06
C THR A 350 -2.39 17.71 -30.21
N ASN A 351 -3.03 18.17 -29.13
CA ASN A 351 -3.72 19.47 -29.10
C ASN A 351 -2.74 20.65 -29.06
N ASN A 352 -1.58 20.52 -28.42
CA ASN A 352 -0.53 21.56 -28.38
C ASN A 352 0.18 21.75 -29.73
N ARG A 353 0.30 20.72 -30.59
CA ARG A 353 0.87 20.88 -31.95
C ARG A 353 0.01 21.73 -32.90
N LYS A 354 -1.28 21.96 -32.58
CA LYS A 354 -2.15 22.91 -33.31
C LYS A 354 -2.15 24.32 -32.72
N SER A 355 -1.46 24.55 -31.61
CA SER A 355 -1.50 25.82 -30.85
C SER A 355 -0.08 26.32 -30.52
N SER A 356 0.75 26.54 -31.54
CA SER A 356 1.99 27.31 -31.36
C SER A 356 1.70 28.81 -31.34
N LYS A 357 1.11 29.30 -30.23
CA LYS A 357 1.25 30.66 -29.69
C LYS A 357 0.36 30.76 -28.44
N THR A 358 1.02 31.06 -27.31
CA THR A 358 0.45 31.31 -25.97
C THR A 358 0.35 30.08 -25.07
N LYS A 359 1.29 29.95 -24.13
CA LYS A 359 1.16 29.12 -22.91
C LYS A 359 -0.16 29.50 -22.22
N ARG A 360 -1.14 28.59 -22.21
CA ARG A 360 -2.40 28.80 -21.51
C ARG A 360 -2.72 27.56 -20.69
N ASN A 361 -3.02 27.78 -19.42
CA ASN A 361 -3.59 26.81 -18.49
C ASN A 361 -4.71 26.02 -19.20
N ILE A 362 -4.76 24.71 -18.96
CA ILE A 362 -5.84 23.84 -19.41
C ILE A 362 -7.13 24.38 -18.79
N MET A 363 -7.91 25.11 -19.59
CA MET A 363 -9.20 25.66 -19.19
C MET A 363 -10.23 24.57 -19.50
N LYS A 364 -10.89 24.02 -18.47
CA LYS A 364 -12.00 23.07 -18.65
C LYS A 364 -13.02 23.70 -19.61
N SER A 365 -13.19 23.11 -20.79
CA SER A 365 -14.33 23.44 -21.64
C SER A 365 -15.58 22.96 -20.92
N VAL A 366 -16.54 23.85 -20.67
CA VAL A 366 -17.84 23.50 -20.07
C VAL A 366 -18.65 22.73 -21.12
N SER A 367 -18.40 21.42 -21.21
CA SER A 367 -19.31 20.48 -21.88
C SER A 367 -20.42 20.12 -20.90
N VAL A 368 -21.64 19.93 -21.40
CA VAL A 368 -22.76 19.42 -20.59
C VAL A 368 -22.34 18.08 -19.97
N PRO A 369 -22.43 17.93 -18.64
CA PRO A 369 -22.00 16.71 -17.98
C PRO A 369 -22.84 15.52 -18.45
N ASN A 370 -22.19 14.38 -18.69
CA ASN A 370 -22.93 13.16 -19.00
C ASN A 370 -23.67 12.67 -17.73
N LEU A 371 -24.72 11.86 -17.88
CA LEU A 371 -25.54 11.33 -16.79
C LEU A 371 -24.70 10.72 -15.66
N ASN A 372 -23.61 10.03 -16.00
CA ASN A 372 -22.68 9.46 -15.01
C ASN A 372 -21.97 10.54 -14.18
N GLU A 373 -21.56 11.65 -14.80
CA GLU A 373 -20.90 12.76 -14.10
C GLU A 373 -21.88 13.50 -13.18
N MET A 374 -23.14 13.66 -13.61
CA MET A 374 -24.21 14.21 -12.77
C MET A 374 -24.46 13.33 -11.55
N VAL A 375 -24.53 12.01 -11.72
CA VAL A 375 -24.69 11.05 -10.61
C VAL A 375 -23.50 11.14 -9.65
N ASP A 376 -22.28 11.16 -10.17
CA ASP A 376 -21.08 11.23 -9.33
C ASP A 376 -20.99 12.57 -8.59
N GLY A 377 -21.40 13.68 -9.21
CA GLY A 377 -21.52 14.99 -8.58
C GLY A 377 -22.56 15.01 -7.45
N GLY A 378 -23.74 14.43 -7.68
CA GLY A 378 -24.78 14.28 -6.65
C GLY A 378 -24.32 13.41 -5.48
N LEU A 379 -23.60 12.32 -5.74
CA LEU A 379 -22.98 11.48 -4.71
C LEU A 379 -21.93 12.25 -3.90
N ALA A 380 -21.09 13.05 -4.56
CA ALA A 380 -20.10 13.89 -3.87
C ALA A 380 -20.77 14.96 -3.00
N PHE A 381 -21.82 15.61 -3.49
CA PHE A 381 -22.58 16.60 -2.73
C PHE A 381 -23.25 15.99 -1.49
N ALA A 382 -23.92 14.84 -1.65
CA ALA A 382 -24.53 14.14 -0.53
C ALA A 382 -23.48 13.75 0.53
N HIS A 383 -22.30 13.29 0.10
CA HIS A 383 -21.18 12.98 0.99
C HIS A 383 -20.70 14.23 1.73
N PHE A 384 -20.52 15.35 1.01
CA PHE A 384 -20.13 16.63 1.59
C PHE A 384 -21.15 17.11 2.63
N CYS A 385 -22.46 17.01 2.37
CA CYS A 385 -23.48 17.39 3.36
C CYS A 385 -23.41 16.54 4.64
N LEU A 386 -23.18 15.23 4.51
CA LEU A 386 -23.01 14.35 5.67
C LEU A 386 -21.73 14.66 6.44
N THR A 387 -20.63 14.88 5.74
CA THR A 387 -19.30 15.03 6.34
C THR A 387 -18.92 16.47 6.66
N GLY A 388 -19.69 17.46 6.23
CA GLY A 388 -19.54 18.88 6.59
C GLY A 388 -20.30 19.26 7.88
N SER A 389 -21.09 18.35 8.45
CA SER A 389 -21.75 18.55 9.75
C SER A 389 -21.07 17.71 10.83
N GLU A 390 -20.44 18.34 11.84
CA GLU A 390 -19.78 17.61 12.94
C GLU A 390 -20.73 16.61 13.61
N ILE A 391 -22.01 16.97 13.77
CA ILE A 391 -23.00 16.07 14.38
C ILE A 391 -23.13 14.77 13.58
N LEU A 392 -23.26 14.87 12.26
CA LEU A 392 -23.42 13.71 11.38
C LEU A 392 -22.10 12.94 11.23
N ARG A 393 -20.97 13.64 11.09
CA ARG A 393 -19.62 13.07 11.11
C ARG A 393 -19.45 12.16 12.33
N LEU A 394 -19.68 12.70 13.52
CA LEU A 394 -19.55 11.97 14.78
C LEU A 394 -20.54 10.79 14.88
N ALA A 395 -21.78 10.97 14.39
CA ALA A 395 -22.76 9.89 14.35
C ALA A 395 -22.34 8.72 13.44
N THR A 396 -21.50 8.99 12.43
CA THR A 396 -20.93 7.99 11.51
C THR A 396 -19.55 7.49 11.90
N GLY A 397 -19.04 7.86 13.08
CA GLY A 397 -17.77 7.38 13.62
C GLY A 397 -16.54 8.23 13.26
N ALA A 398 -16.73 9.45 12.75
CA ALA A 398 -15.61 10.38 12.55
C ALA A 398 -14.94 10.74 13.88
N ILE A 399 -13.65 11.08 13.79
CA ILE A 399 -12.88 11.48 14.96
C ILE A 399 -13.20 12.94 15.33
N PRO A 400 -13.55 13.25 16.60
CA PRO A 400 -13.83 14.61 17.03
C PRO A 400 -12.68 15.58 16.73
N GLY A 401 -13.02 16.76 16.22
CA GLY A 401 -12.02 17.79 15.91
C GLY A 401 -11.13 17.45 14.70
N THR A 402 -11.64 16.64 13.77
CA THR A 402 -11.04 16.44 12.43
C THR A 402 -11.79 17.17 11.33
N GLN A 403 -12.96 17.74 11.61
CA GLN A 403 -13.63 18.61 10.65
C GLN A 403 -12.71 19.78 10.26
N ASP A 404 -12.13 20.47 11.23
CA ASP A 404 -11.15 21.52 10.98
C ASP A 404 -9.82 21.23 11.66
N PHE A 405 -8.75 21.88 11.20
CA PHE A 405 -7.46 21.81 11.87
C PHE A 405 -7.44 22.65 13.16
N SER A 406 -6.74 22.13 14.18
CA SER A 406 -6.70 22.72 15.53
C SER A 406 -5.88 24.02 15.58
N LYS A 407 -5.98 24.76 16.70
CA LYS A 407 -5.09 25.89 16.98
C LYS A 407 -3.61 25.48 16.96
N GLN A 408 -3.28 24.32 17.52
CA GLN A 408 -1.93 23.78 17.51
C GLN A 408 -1.43 23.58 16.07
N HIS A 409 -2.24 22.97 15.20
CA HIS A 409 -1.89 22.80 13.79
C HIS A 409 -1.62 24.13 13.09
N ARG A 410 -2.38 25.18 13.42
CA ARG A 410 -2.15 26.53 12.85
C ARG A 410 -0.82 27.13 13.27
N GLU A 411 -0.44 26.95 14.52
CA GLU A 411 0.83 27.46 15.05
C GLU A 411 2.00 26.70 14.44
N ASP A 412 1.93 25.36 14.41
CA ASP A 412 2.99 24.49 13.90
C ASP A 412 3.22 24.67 12.39
N LEU A 413 2.15 24.77 11.61
CA LEU A 413 2.20 24.87 10.15
C LEU A 413 2.06 26.32 9.64
N ARG A 414 1.97 27.31 10.53
CA ARG A 414 1.76 28.74 10.22
C ARG A 414 0.55 28.99 9.31
N LEU A 415 -0.57 28.33 9.63
CA LEU A 415 -1.81 28.40 8.84
C LEU A 415 -2.73 29.52 9.32
N LEU A 416 -3.47 30.10 8.37
CA LEU A 416 -4.58 30.99 8.68
C LEU A 416 -5.74 30.22 9.36
N PRO A 417 -6.66 30.90 10.07
CA PRO A 417 -7.90 30.26 10.54
C PRO A 417 -8.63 29.55 9.40
N PRO A 418 -9.26 28.39 9.65
CA PRO A 418 -10.00 27.66 8.63
C PRO A 418 -11.06 28.57 8.00
N HIS A 419 -11.06 28.66 6.67
CA HIS A 419 -12.08 29.36 5.91
C HIS A 419 -13.09 28.32 5.42
N VAL A 420 -14.38 28.52 5.71
CA VAL A 420 -15.42 27.65 5.19
C VAL A 420 -15.62 28.01 3.71
N GLU A 421 -14.89 27.34 2.81
CA GLU A 421 -15.20 27.39 1.39
C GLU A 421 -16.40 26.48 1.12
N ASN A 422 -17.54 27.08 0.75
CA ASN A 422 -18.67 26.31 0.26
C ASN A 422 -18.33 25.81 -1.16
N PRO A 423 -18.26 24.49 -1.39
CA PRO A 423 -18.02 23.97 -2.73
C PRO A 423 -19.14 24.39 -3.68
N ILE A 424 -18.75 24.97 -4.82
CA ILE A 424 -19.67 25.30 -5.90
C ILE A 424 -19.89 24.02 -6.72
N TYR A 425 -20.89 23.23 -6.36
CA TYR A 425 -21.35 22.13 -7.22
C TYR A 425 -22.19 22.72 -8.36
N GLY A 426 -21.58 22.83 -9.55
CA GLY A 426 -22.28 23.22 -10.78
C GLY A 426 -23.10 22.05 -11.31
N TRP A 427 -24.39 22.29 -11.57
CA TRP A 427 -25.31 21.33 -12.20
C TRP A 427 -25.26 21.43 -13.72
#